data_AF-A0A1W1YMS5-F1
#
_entry.id   AF-A0A1W1YMS5-F1
#
_cell.length_a   1.000
_cell.length_b   1.000
_cell.length_c   1.000
_cell.angle_alpha   90.00
_cell.angle_beta   90.00
_cell.angle_gamma   90.00
#
_symmetry.space_group_name_H-M   'P 1'
#
loop_
_entity.id
_entity.type
_entity.pdbx_description
1 polymer ?
#
loop_
_entity_poly.entity_id
_entity_poly.type
_entity_poly.pdbx_seq_one_letter_code
_entity_poly.pdbx_strand_id
1 'polypeptide(L)'
;MSDMLKKNIARASIVASVCFIAGIIFFSIGSLIDGNLITPQQNLLVLGESVAVGTLTFLRLLIDRSRWALSRPHVLKNFIFAPFYLVIALVTVSLMFGGPDPGYLLLAGGIFLGTFLVLQTVLYLLSKKDTDQMNDALKEFLKEHTGDEEE
;
A
#
# COMPACT_ATOMS: atom_id res chain seq x y z
N MET A 1 -9.09 -21.51 -13.71
CA MET A 1 -8.62 -20.22 -13.13
C MET A 1 -7.17 -20.00 -13.54
N SER A 2 -6.85 -18.92 -14.26
CA SER A 2 -5.48 -18.71 -14.76
C SER A 2 -4.47 -18.55 -13.62
N ASP A 3 -3.24 -19.01 -13.79
CA ASP A 3 -2.20 -18.89 -12.76
C ASP A 3 -1.88 -17.43 -12.40
N MET A 4 -2.17 -16.51 -13.32
CA MET A 4 -2.08 -15.08 -13.06
C MET A 4 -3.14 -14.59 -12.06
N LEU A 5 -4.38 -15.05 -12.19
CA LEU A 5 -5.45 -14.69 -11.25
C LEU A 5 -5.12 -15.20 -9.85
N LYS A 6 -4.63 -16.44 -9.74
CA LYS A 6 -4.16 -17.04 -8.47
C LYS A 6 -3.07 -16.18 -7.80
N LYS A 7 -2.06 -15.75 -8.55
CA LYS A 7 -0.97 -14.90 -8.02
C LYS A 7 -1.48 -13.54 -7.52
N ASN A 8 -2.41 -12.91 -8.24
CA ASN A 8 -2.98 -11.63 -7.83
C ASN A 8 -3.86 -11.77 -6.58
N ILE A 9 -4.69 -12.81 -6.51
CA ILE A 9 -5.49 -13.12 -5.31
C ILE A 9 -4.57 -13.38 -4.11
N ALA A 10 -3.50 -14.17 -4.28
CA ALA A 10 -2.56 -14.45 -3.20
C ALA A 10 -1.90 -13.17 -2.67
N ARG A 11 -1.42 -12.28 -3.56
CA ARG A 11 -0.82 -11.00 -3.16
C ARG A 11 -1.81 -10.09 -2.44
N ALA A 12 -3.04 -9.96 -2.96
CA ALA A 12 -4.07 -9.15 -2.33
C ALA A 12 -4.48 -9.73 -0.96
N SER A 13 -4.57 -11.06 -0.85
CA SER A 13 -4.87 -11.75 0.41
C SER A 13 -3.79 -11.54 1.46
N ILE A 14 -2.51 -11.54 1.07
CA ILE A 14 -1.40 -11.21 1.98
C ILE A 14 -1.58 -9.80 2.54
N VAL A 15 -1.85 -8.80 1.68
CA VAL A 15 -2.07 -7.42 2.13
C VAL A 15 -3.27 -7.32 3.07
N ALA A 16 -4.40 -7.94 2.71
CA ALA A 16 -5.59 -7.98 3.57
C ALA A 16 -5.28 -8.64 4.94
N SER A 17 -4.52 -9.72 4.95
CA SER A 17 -4.13 -10.44 6.17
C SER A 17 -3.21 -9.59 7.06
N VAL A 18 -2.25 -8.89 6.47
CA VAL A 18 -1.36 -7.97 7.21
C VAL A 18 -2.16 -6.82 7.80
N CYS A 19 -3.07 -6.20 7.03
CA CYS A 19 -3.95 -5.16 7.53
C CYS A 19 -4.84 -5.66 8.68
N PHE A 20 -5.39 -6.87 8.56
CA PHE A 20 -6.22 -7.47 9.60
C PHE A 20 -5.45 -7.71 10.90
N ILE A 21 -4.26 -8.32 10.81
CA ILE A 21 -3.40 -8.58 11.97
C ILE A 21 -2.96 -7.28 12.61
N ALA A 22 -2.51 -6.30 11.81
CA ALA A 22 -2.14 -4.98 12.31
C ALA A 22 -3.32 -4.29 13.00
N GLY A 23 -4.52 -4.36 12.41
CA GLY A 23 -5.74 -3.83 13.00
C GLY A 23 -6.04 -4.42 14.37
N ILE A 24 -5.97 -5.75 14.51
CA ILE A 24 -6.15 -6.43 15.82
C ILE A 24 -5.09 -5.95 16.83
N ILE A 25 -3.83 -5.84 16.43
CA ILE A 25 -2.75 -5.39 17.31
C ILE A 25 -3.01 -3.96 17.79
N PHE A 26 -3.33 -3.03 16.88
CA PHE A 26 -3.62 -1.64 17.23
C PHE A 26 -4.85 -1.53 18.13
N PHE A 27 -5.91 -2.29 17.86
CA PHE A 27 -7.08 -2.36 18.74
C PHE A 27 -6.76 -2.90 20.12
N SER A 28 -5.92 -3.93 20.21
CA SER A 28 -5.50 -4.51 21.48
C SER A 28 -4.68 -3.52 22.29
N ILE A 29 -3.78 -2.78 21.65
CA ILE A 29 -3.00 -1.72 22.31
C ILE A 29 -3.93 -0.59 22.79
N GLY A 30 -4.87 -0.13 21.95
CA GLY A 30 -5.84 0.90 22.34
C GLY A 30 -6.73 0.47 23.50
N SER A 31 -7.22 -0.77 23.46
CA SER A 31 -8.00 -1.40 24.54
C SER A 31 -7.25 -1.43 25.88
N LEU A 32 -5.94 -1.71 25.86
CA LEU A 32 -5.10 -1.69 27.06
C LEU A 32 -4.93 -0.27 27.63
N ILE A 33 -4.87 0.75 26.78
CA ILE A 33 -4.72 2.16 27.18
C ILE A 33 -6.03 2.71 27.76
N ASP A 34 -7.15 2.48 27.07
CA ASP A 34 -8.45 3.03 27.42
C ASP A 34 -9.19 2.19 28.48
N GLY A 35 -8.67 0.99 28.81
CA GLY A 35 -9.29 0.06 29.75
C GLY A 35 -10.60 -0.58 29.26
N ASN A 36 -10.99 -0.32 28.01
CA ASN A 36 -12.22 -0.82 27.41
C ASN A 36 -12.00 -2.18 26.74
N LEU A 37 -12.93 -3.12 26.92
CA LEU A 37 -12.89 -4.41 26.25
C LEU A 37 -13.17 -4.26 24.75
N ILE A 38 -12.43 -5.01 23.92
CA ILE A 38 -12.71 -5.10 22.48
C ILE A 38 -14.08 -5.73 22.27
N THR A 39 -14.97 -5.01 21.60
CA THR A 39 -16.31 -5.52 21.29
C THR A 39 -16.32 -6.31 19.98
N PRO A 40 -17.23 -7.29 19.81
CA PRO A 40 -17.36 -8.02 18.55
C PRO A 40 -17.62 -7.11 17.33
N GLN A 41 -18.28 -5.97 17.53
CA GLN A 41 -18.54 -4.99 16.48
C GLN A 41 -17.24 -4.37 15.93
N GLN A 42 -16.28 -4.05 16.81
CA GLN A 42 -14.98 -3.52 16.39
C GLN A 42 -14.20 -4.52 15.55
N ASN A 43 -14.23 -5.82 15.91
CA ASN A 43 -13.60 -6.88 15.11
C ASN A 43 -14.25 -7.04 13.72
N LEU A 44 -15.58 -6.89 13.62
CA LEU A 44 -16.27 -6.89 12.33
C LEU A 44 -15.89 -5.69 11.47
N LEU A 45 -15.66 -4.52 12.06
CA LEU A 45 -15.18 -3.34 11.34
C LEU A 45 -13.76 -3.55 10.80
N VAL A 46 -12.84 -4.09 11.63
CA VAL A 46 -11.47 -4.42 11.21
C VAL A 46 -11.47 -5.46 10.08
N LEU A 47 -12.35 -6.47 10.17
CA LEU A 47 -12.53 -7.46 9.09
C LEU A 47 -13.05 -6.79 7.81
N GLY A 48 -14.08 -5.96 7.90
CA GLY A 48 -14.67 -5.25 6.77
C GLY A 48 -13.67 -4.33 6.07
N GLU A 49 -12.88 -3.57 6.85
CA GLU A 49 -11.78 -2.75 6.35
C GLU A 49 -10.74 -3.61 5.61
N SER A 50 -10.31 -4.72 6.22
CA SER A 50 -9.30 -5.60 5.63
C SER A 50 -9.77 -6.21 4.30
N VAL A 51 -11.04 -6.57 4.21
CA VAL A 51 -11.66 -7.02 2.96
C VAL A 51 -11.70 -5.88 1.94
N ALA A 52 -12.12 -4.67 2.32
CA ALA A 52 -12.17 -3.52 1.42
C ALA A 52 -10.79 -3.16 0.86
N VAL A 53 -9.76 -3.10 1.71
CA VAL A 53 -8.36 -2.89 1.33
C VAL A 53 -7.86 -4.03 0.43
N GLY A 54 -8.20 -5.27 0.75
CA GLY A 54 -7.88 -6.44 -0.06
C GLY A 54 -8.47 -6.37 -1.47
N THR A 55 -9.75 -6.07 -1.57
CA THR A 55 -10.45 -5.89 -2.86
C THR A 55 -9.86 -4.75 -3.67
N LEU A 56 -9.62 -3.60 -3.04
CA LEU A 56 -9.01 -2.44 -3.72
C LEU A 56 -7.60 -2.78 -4.21
N THR A 57 -6.81 -3.47 -3.40
CA THR A 57 -5.46 -3.94 -3.77
C THR A 57 -5.51 -4.95 -4.91
N PHE A 58 -6.49 -5.85 -4.92
CA PHE A 58 -6.70 -6.77 -6.03
C PHE A 58 -7.02 -6.03 -7.34
N LEU A 59 -7.95 -5.07 -7.30
CA LEU A 59 -8.30 -4.24 -8.46
C LEU A 59 -7.09 -3.46 -8.98
N ARG A 60 -6.31 -2.89 -8.05
CA ARG A 60 -5.05 -2.22 -8.37
C ARG A 60 -4.08 -3.16 -9.08
N LEU A 61 -3.87 -4.38 -8.58
CA LEU A 61 -2.96 -5.36 -9.20
C LEU A 61 -3.41 -5.79 -10.60
N LEU A 62 -4.70 -5.74 -10.90
CA LEU A 62 -5.22 -5.94 -12.26
C LEU A 62 -4.87 -4.75 -13.17
N ILE A 63 -5.09 -3.52 -12.68
CA ILE A 63 -4.80 -2.28 -13.43
C ILE A 63 -3.29 -2.10 -13.64
N ASP A 64 -2.46 -2.49 -12.68
CA ASP A 64 -0.99 -2.42 -12.74
C ASP A 64 -0.39 -3.21 -13.92
N ARG A 65 -1.14 -4.17 -14.48
CA ARG A 65 -0.74 -4.96 -15.66
C ARG A 65 -1.29 -4.42 -16.98
N SER A 66 -2.09 -3.36 -16.95
CA SER A 66 -2.59 -2.73 -18.17
C SER A 66 -1.44 -2.09 -18.96
N ARG A 67 -1.63 -1.95 -20.29
CA ARG A 67 -0.66 -1.26 -21.17
C ARG A 67 -0.35 0.15 -20.68
N TRP A 68 -1.35 0.82 -20.10
CA TRP A 68 -1.17 2.14 -19.50
C TRP A 68 -0.21 2.10 -18.30
N ALA A 69 -0.40 1.17 -17.37
CA ALA A 69 0.36 1.10 -16.12
C ALA A 69 1.82 0.65 -16.28
N LEU A 70 2.16 -0.06 -17.36
CA LEU A 70 3.52 -0.49 -17.66
C LEU A 70 4.46 0.68 -18.01
N SER A 71 3.90 1.75 -18.59
CA SER A 71 4.67 2.93 -19.01
C SER A 71 4.86 3.99 -17.91
N ARG A 72 4.32 3.75 -16.71
CA ARG A 72 4.20 4.77 -15.66
C ARG A 72 4.99 4.40 -14.40
N PRO A 73 5.64 5.38 -13.74
CA PRO A 73 6.33 5.13 -12.48
C PRO A 73 5.40 4.57 -11.41
N HIS A 74 5.91 3.68 -10.56
CA HIS A 74 5.14 3.06 -9.48
C HIS A 74 4.52 4.10 -8.52
N VAL A 75 5.23 5.20 -8.25
CA VAL A 75 4.77 6.30 -7.41
C VAL A 75 3.49 6.94 -7.97
N LEU A 76 3.43 7.22 -9.27
CA LEU A 76 2.24 7.83 -9.89
C LEU A 76 1.00 6.93 -9.73
N LYS A 77 1.18 5.62 -9.86
CA LYS A 77 0.11 4.64 -9.70
C LYS A 77 -0.38 4.61 -8.26
N ASN A 78 0.53 4.66 -7.28
CA ASN A 78 0.17 4.79 -5.86
C ASN A 78 -0.71 6.03 -5.60
N PHE A 79 -0.38 7.18 -6.18
CA PHE A 79 -1.15 8.43 -6.00
C PHE A 79 -2.58 8.34 -6.53
N ILE A 80 -2.85 7.56 -7.58
CA ILE A 80 -4.21 7.39 -8.11
C ILE A 80 -5.07 6.55 -7.18
N PHE A 81 -4.48 5.54 -6.53
CA PHE A 81 -5.22 4.70 -5.58
C PHE A 81 -5.29 5.29 -4.17
N ALA A 82 -4.41 6.24 -3.83
CA ALA A 82 -4.34 6.85 -2.50
C ALA A 82 -5.67 7.45 -2.00
N PRO A 83 -6.46 8.19 -2.82
CA PRO A 83 -7.75 8.71 -2.39
C PRO A 83 -8.73 7.61 -1.95
N PHE A 84 -8.71 6.45 -2.63
CA PHE A 84 -9.59 5.34 -2.27
C PHE A 84 -9.19 4.70 -0.94
N TYR A 85 -7.88 4.53 -0.69
CA TYR A 85 -7.38 4.08 0.61
C TYR A 85 -7.68 5.09 1.72
N LEU A 86 -7.56 6.39 1.43
CA LEU A 86 -7.91 7.46 2.37
C LEU A 86 -9.40 7.42 2.73
N VAL A 87 -10.29 7.26 1.75
CA VAL A 87 -11.74 7.15 1.98
C VAL A 87 -12.05 5.95 2.88
N ILE A 88 -11.45 4.78 2.61
CA ILE A 88 -11.61 3.60 3.47
C ILE A 88 -11.19 3.92 4.90
N ALA A 89 -10.01 4.51 5.09
CA ALA A 89 -9.51 4.86 6.43
C ALA A 89 -10.43 5.86 7.16
N LEU A 90 -10.91 6.91 6.48
CA LEU A 90 -11.79 7.92 7.07
C LEU A 90 -13.15 7.34 7.44
N VAL A 91 -13.73 6.47 6.59
CA VAL A 91 -14.98 5.78 6.88
C VAL A 91 -14.80 4.85 8.09
N THR A 92 -13.71 4.09 8.14
CA THR A 92 -13.40 3.20 9.27
C THR A 92 -13.32 4.00 10.58
N VAL A 93 -12.55 5.09 10.60
CA VAL A 93 -12.44 5.98 11.77
C VAL A 93 -13.81 6.53 12.17
N SER A 94 -14.59 7.04 11.22
CA SER A 94 -15.93 7.56 11.49
C SER A 94 -16.84 6.51 12.11
N LEU A 95 -16.79 5.26 11.66
CA LEU A 95 -17.61 4.18 12.21
C LEU A 95 -17.14 3.74 13.59
N MET A 96 -15.82 3.75 13.82
CA MET A 96 -15.23 3.34 15.11
C MET A 96 -15.53 4.32 16.24
N PHE A 97 -15.55 5.61 15.95
CA PHE A 97 -15.85 6.65 16.94
C PHE A 97 -17.34 7.04 16.98
N GLY A 98 -18.22 6.29 16.30
CA GLY A 98 -19.67 6.48 16.36
C GLY A 98 -20.19 7.71 15.61
N GLY A 99 -19.41 8.31 14.71
CA GLY A 99 -19.81 9.45 13.91
C GLY A 99 -18.64 10.19 13.25
N PRO A 100 -18.92 11.06 12.27
CA PRO A 100 -17.89 11.86 11.60
C PRO A 100 -17.53 13.07 12.46
N ASP A 101 -16.70 12.85 13.48
CA ASP A 101 -16.09 13.96 14.22
C ASP A 101 -15.01 14.64 13.34
N PRO A 102 -15.13 15.94 13.03
CA PRO A 102 -14.18 16.63 12.16
C PRO A 102 -12.73 16.58 12.67
N GLY A 103 -12.51 16.61 13.99
CA GLY A 103 -11.19 16.56 14.60
C GLY A 103 -10.50 15.22 14.39
N TYR A 104 -11.20 14.11 14.66
CA TYR A 104 -10.67 12.76 14.43
C TYR A 104 -10.43 12.49 12.94
N LEU A 105 -11.33 12.95 12.05
CA LEU A 105 -11.17 12.80 10.61
C LEU A 105 -9.96 13.59 10.07
N LEU A 106 -9.76 14.83 10.55
CA LEU A 106 -8.58 15.63 10.17
C LEU A 106 -7.28 14.98 10.66
N LEU A 107 -7.27 14.47 11.89
CA LEU A 107 -6.10 13.80 12.46
C LEU A 107 -5.78 12.51 11.69
N ALA A 108 -6.79 11.68 11.43
CA ALA A 108 -6.64 10.45 10.64
C ALA A 108 -6.17 10.74 9.20
N GLY A 109 -6.75 11.75 8.55
CA GLY A 109 -6.33 12.19 7.22
C GLY A 109 -4.89 12.70 7.20
N GLY A 110 -4.49 13.48 8.21
CA GLY A 110 -3.13 13.98 8.37
C GLY A 110 -2.11 12.85 8.56
N ILE A 111 -2.40 11.89 9.45
CA ILE A 111 -1.56 10.71 9.69
C ILE A 111 -1.44 9.86 8.42
N PHE A 112 -2.56 9.65 7.71
CA PHE A 112 -2.56 8.92 6.44
C PHE A 112 -1.65 9.60 5.41
N LEU A 113 -1.82 10.90 5.18
CA LEU A 113 -1.04 11.63 4.20
C LEU A 113 0.45 11.65 4.56
N GLY A 114 0.78 11.90 5.82
CA GLY A 114 2.17 11.87 6.31
C GLY A 114 2.81 10.50 6.09
N THR A 115 2.13 9.45 6.53
CA THR A 115 2.60 8.06 6.37
C THR A 115 2.74 7.69 4.90
N PHE A 116 1.76 8.07 4.07
CA PHE A 116 1.76 7.83 2.63
C PHE A 116 2.97 8.50 1.95
N LEU A 117 3.23 9.78 2.23
CA LEU A 117 4.36 10.51 1.64
C LEU A 117 5.71 9.92 2.05
N VAL A 118 5.87 9.53 3.31
CA VAL A 118 7.10 8.86 3.79
C VAL A 118 7.30 7.53 3.07
N LEU A 119 6.26 6.68 2.98
CA LEU A 119 6.32 5.42 2.25
C LEU A 119 6.61 5.62 0.75
N GLN A 120 6.00 6.62 0.10
CA GLN A 120 6.31 6.94 -1.30
C GLN A 120 7.77 7.34 -1.48
N THR A 121 8.32 8.13 -0.55
CA THR A 121 9.72 8.55 -0.59
C THR A 121 10.65 7.35 -0.44
N VAL A 122 10.39 6.46 0.51
CA VAL A 122 11.18 5.23 0.70
C VAL A 122 11.12 4.34 -0.54
N LEU A 123 9.93 4.10 -1.10
CA LEU A 123 9.76 3.30 -2.31
C LEU A 123 10.48 3.93 -3.52
N TYR A 124 10.44 5.26 -3.64
CA TYR A 124 11.16 5.98 -4.67
C TYR A 124 12.68 5.79 -4.53
N LEU A 125 13.23 5.94 -3.32
CA LEU A 125 14.66 5.75 -3.07
C LEU A 125 15.13 4.32 -3.34
N LEU A 126 14.32 3.32 -2.96
CA LEU A 126 14.60 1.92 -3.29
C LEU A 126 14.60 1.68 -4.80
N SER A 127 13.59 2.16 -5.51
CA SER A 127 13.51 2.03 -6.97
C SER A 127 14.65 2.76 -7.68
N LYS A 128 15.08 3.92 -7.14
CA LYS A 128 16.23 4.66 -7.66
C LYS A 128 17.51 3.85 -7.51
N LYS A 129 17.75 3.27 -6.33
CA LYS A 129 18.92 2.43 -6.06
C LYS A 129 19.02 1.26 -7.05
N ASP A 130 17.91 0.57 -7.31
CA ASP A 130 17.88 -0.54 -8.27
C ASP A 130 18.19 -0.08 -9.70
N THR A 131 17.71 1.11 -10.06
CA THR A 131 17.97 1.71 -11.39
C THR A 131 19.42 2.14 -11.54
N ASP A 132 20.01 2.73 -10.50
CA ASP A 132 21.41 3.16 -10.48
C ASP A 132 22.34 1.95 -10.64
N GLN A 133 22.07 0.85 -9.92
CA GLN A 133 22.81 -0.41 -10.07
C GLN A 133 22.73 -0.98 -11.49
N MET A 134 21.55 -0.93 -12.11
CA MET A 134 21.37 -1.43 -13.47
C MET A 134 22.11 -0.54 -14.49
N ASN A 135 22.12 0.77 -14.30
CA ASN A 135 22.87 1.69 -15.16
C ASN A 135 24.38 1.51 -15.01
N ASP A 136 24.88 1.25 -13.80
CA ASP A 136 26.30 0.97 -13.58
C ASP A 136 26.71 -0.34 -14.24
N ALA A 137 25.89 -1.40 -14.14
CA ALA A 137 26.11 -2.65 -14.85
C ALA A 137 26.09 -2.46 -16.38
N LEU A 138 25.20 -1.62 -16.90
CA LEU A 138 25.13 -1.32 -18.34
C LEU A 138 26.39 -0.58 -18.82
N LYS A 139 26.91 0.36 -18.02
CA LYS A 139 28.16 1.08 -18.33
C LYS A 139 29.37 0.15 -18.32
N GLU A 140 29.43 -0.77 -17.37
CA GLU A 140 30.50 -1.77 -17.29
C GLU A 140 30.45 -2.72 -18.50
N PHE A 141 29.27 -3.23 -18.83
CA PHE A 141 29.05 -4.05 -20.03
C PHE A 141 29.45 -3.33 -21.33
N LEU A 142 29.02 -2.06 -21.49
CA LEU A 142 29.41 -1.25 -22.64
C LEU A 142 30.92 -1.00 -22.67
N LYS A 143 31.57 -0.76 -21.53
CA LYS A 143 33.02 -0.58 -21.47
C LYS A 143 33.77 -1.84 -21.90
N GLU A 144 33.27 -3.02 -21.54
CA GLU A 144 33.87 -4.30 -21.94
C GLU A 144 33.64 -4.65 -23.43
N HIS A 145 32.51 -4.25 -24.02
CA HIS A 145 32.14 -4.66 -25.38
C HIS A 145 32.33 -3.59 -26.46
N THR A 146 32.46 -2.32 -26.09
CA THR A 146 32.77 -1.22 -27.04
C THR A 146 34.28 -0.91 -27.07
N GLY A 147 35.07 -1.51 -26.18
CA GLY A 147 36.54 -1.36 -26.15
C GLY A 147 37.28 -2.18 -27.22
N ASP A 148 36.60 -3.10 -27.90
CA ASP A 148 37.17 -3.96 -28.95
C ASP A 148 36.96 -3.40 -30.38
N GLU A 149 36.32 -2.23 -30.54
CA GLU A 149 36.06 -1.63 -31.87
C GLU A 149 37.01 -0.45 -32.23
N GLU A 150 38.01 -0.11 -31.40
CA GLU A 150 38.96 1.00 -31.64
C GLU A 150 40.45 0.60 -31.82
N GLU A 151 40.77 -0.67 -32.13
CA GLU A 151 42.09 -1.06 -32.69
C GLU A 151 42.00 -1.51 -34.15
#